data_AF-A0A2V2U8E3-F1
#
_entry.id   AF-A0A2V2U8E3-F1
#
_cell.length_a   1.000
_cell.length_b   1.000
_cell.length_c   1.000
_cell.angle_alpha   90.00
_cell.angle_beta   90.00
_cell.angle_gamma   90.00
#
_symmetry.space_group_name_H-M   'P 1'
#
loop_
_entity.id
_entity.type
_entity.pdbx_description
1 polymer ?
#
loop_
_entity_poly.entity_id
_entity_poly.type
_entity_poly.pdbx_seq_one_letter_code
_entity_poly.pdbx_strand_id
1 'polypeptide(L)'
;MTSKHDDNNVNENEPTHSPIFTPKNEQEDFGGKTHVDKSKKIDKKGRPPHSSTVEGRRNGPVATSTVKLMSFIIVKAIESDTSYLQSQWPLFALKELLDNAWDFLNDYYSQCPKEDRKIGVSIKIDRKPQAQKDILCIRVRNSNVDNILVFENLYATFNYDQWYSTKRYQHRETCGSLGDFLKRGLDMGYAAWTEGIDDDNSFTDEQWEEPLIVRRNGKETRVFIVVNKGSSEPIKVEFEDGPSYDYTYTEVEVALPLSYWNESLTHQLEEYYKRYKIGKSKMEFSFDAEIPPNPEAGTGQEEELRYGQI
;
A
#
# COMPACT_ATOMS: atom_id res chain seq x y z
N MET A 1 13.94 -37.41 51.19
CA MET A 1 12.68 -37.96 50.67
C MET A 1 11.59 -37.68 51.69
N THR A 2 10.92 -36.54 51.55
CA THR A 2 9.85 -36.10 52.44
C THR A 2 8.79 -35.46 51.58
N SER A 3 7.73 -36.24 51.37
CA SER A 3 6.44 -35.85 50.81
C SER A 3 5.70 -34.96 51.79
N LYS A 4 5.11 -33.88 51.29
CA LYS A 4 3.88 -33.28 51.83
C LYS A 4 3.02 -32.81 50.66
N HIS A 5 1.97 -33.59 50.40
CA HIS A 5 0.80 -33.21 49.64
C HIS A 5 -0.05 -32.27 50.51
N ASP A 6 -0.45 -31.13 49.93
CA ASP A 6 -1.58 -30.33 50.36
C ASP A 6 -2.57 -30.33 49.18
N ASP A 7 -3.72 -30.98 49.35
CA ASP A 7 -4.90 -30.80 48.49
C ASP A 7 -6.12 -30.68 49.40
N ASN A 8 -6.74 -29.50 49.38
CA ASN A 8 -8.04 -29.27 49.97
C ASN A 8 -8.88 -28.40 49.02
N ASN A 9 -9.83 -29.09 48.38
CA ASN A 9 -11.26 -28.79 48.40
C ASN A 9 -11.75 -27.48 47.74
N VAL A 10 -12.37 -27.61 46.55
CA VAL A 10 -13.35 -26.63 46.05
C VAL A 10 -14.58 -27.34 45.46
N ASN A 11 -15.69 -27.11 46.16
CA ASN A 11 -17.11 -27.20 45.86
C ASN A 11 -17.60 -27.55 44.44
N GLU A 12 -18.45 -28.57 44.41
CA GLU A 12 -19.55 -28.79 43.47
C GLU A 12 -20.63 -27.69 43.61
N ASN A 13 -21.19 -27.25 42.48
CA ASN A 13 -22.61 -26.89 42.33
C ASN A 13 -22.91 -26.55 40.85
N GLU A 14 -23.51 -27.49 40.13
CA GLU A 14 -24.43 -27.18 39.03
C GLU A 14 -25.77 -26.70 39.62
N PRO A 15 -26.61 -25.96 38.86
CA PRO A 15 -27.68 -26.69 38.20
C PRO A 15 -28.03 -26.22 36.78
N THR A 16 -28.53 -27.20 36.05
CA THR A 16 -29.25 -27.23 34.79
C THR A 16 -30.51 -26.34 34.76
N HIS A 17 -30.86 -25.82 33.57
CA HIS A 17 -32.18 -26.03 32.91
C HIS A 17 -32.37 -25.08 31.71
N SER A 18 -32.48 -25.66 30.52
CA SER A 18 -33.11 -25.04 29.34
C SER A 18 -34.64 -25.09 29.46
N PRO A 19 -35.37 -24.23 28.73
CA PRO A 19 -36.39 -24.79 27.86
C PRO A 19 -36.50 -24.14 26.47
N ILE A 20 -36.88 -25.01 25.52
CA ILE A 20 -37.33 -24.77 24.15
C ILE A 20 -38.79 -24.28 24.19
N PHE A 21 -39.21 -23.33 23.34
CA PHE A 21 -40.54 -23.33 22.70
C PHE A 21 -40.62 -22.40 21.46
N THR A 22 -41.33 -22.89 20.46
CA THR A 22 -41.49 -22.47 19.04
C THR A 22 -42.65 -21.45 18.80
N PRO A 23 -42.91 -20.96 17.56
CA PRO A 23 -43.51 -19.65 17.27
C PRO A 23 -45.03 -19.66 17.05
N LYS A 24 -45.67 -18.47 17.00
CA LYS A 24 -47.01 -18.25 16.45
C LYS A 24 -47.12 -16.94 15.65
N ASN A 25 -47.63 -17.08 14.43
CA ASN A 25 -48.24 -16.04 13.60
C ASN A 25 -49.60 -15.61 14.18
N GLU A 26 -50.01 -14.36 13.93
CA GLU A 26 -51.38 -14.02 13.47
C GLU A 26 -51.45 -12.56 12.98
N GLN A 27 -52.12 -12.38 11.83
CA GLN A 27 -52.52 -11.13 11.18
C GLN A 27 -53.88 -10.65 11.73
N GLU A 28 -54.14 -9.34 11.63
CA GLU A 28 -55.39 -8.65 11.22
C GLU A 28 -55.17 -7.14 11.44
N ASP A 29 -55.00 -6.28 10.43
CA ASP A 29 -55.95 -5.67 9.48
C ASP A 29 -57.11 -4.89 10.12
N PHE A 30 -57.03 -3.55 10.06
CA PHE A 30 -58.19 -2.65 10.00
C PHE A 30 -57.79 -1.36 9.26
N GLY A 31 -58.42 -1.14 8.11
CA GLY A 31 -58.12 -0.06 7.19
C GLY A 31 -58.75 1.30 7.50
N GLY A 32 -58.30 2.29 6.73
CA GLY A 32 -58.91 3.60 6.59
C GLY A 32 -58.42 4.27 5.31
N LYS A 33 -59.26 4.26 4.27
CA LYS A 33 -59.03 4.94 2.98
C LYS A 33 -59.22 6.45 3.11
N THR A 34 -58.30 7.23 2.55
CA THR A 34 -58.62 8.50 1.87
C THR A 34 -57.79 8.66 0.60
N HIS A 35 -58.48 9.05 -0.47
CA HIS A 35 -58.05 9.15 -1.86
C HIS A 35 -57.56 10.59 -2.17
N VAL A 36 -56.89 10.76 -3.34
CA VAL A 36 -56.60 12.01 -4.08
C VAL A 36 -55.30 12.71 -3.61
N ASP A 37 -54.29 13.05 -4.43
CA ASP A 37 -54.31 13.56 -5.81
C ASP A 37 -53.01 13.32 -6.60
N LYS A 38 -53.15 13.40 -7.93
CA LYS A 38 -52.07 13.29 -8.91
C LYS A 38 -51.19 14.55 -8.96
N SER A 39 -49.90 14.33 -9.22
CA SER A 39 -48.98 15.18 -10.00
C SER A 39 -48.63 16.59 -9.48
N LYS A 40 -47.40 16.75 -8.97
CA LYS A 40 -46.62 17.98 -9.22
C LYS A 40 -45.18 17.66 -9.62
N LYS A 41 -44.95 17.93 -10.91
CA LYS A 41 -43.70 18.26 -11.64
C LYS A 41 -42.38 18.10 -10.88
N ILE A 42 -41.53 17.24 -11.44
CA ILE A 42 -40.07 17.37 -11.39
C ILE A 42 -39.73 18.73 -12.00
N ASP A 43 -39.48 19.72 -11.14
CA ASP A 43 -38.89 20.98 -11.58
C ASP A 43 -37.45 20.71 -12.03
N LYS A 44 -37.19 21.05 -13.30
CA LYS A 44 -35.86 21.07 -13.90
C LYS A 44 -34.95 21.92 -13.02
N LYS A 45 -33.98 21.30 -12.33
CA LYS A 45 -32.84 22.03 -11.77
C LYS A 45 -32.19 22.80 -12.91
N GLY A 46 -32.27 24.13 -12.82
CA GLY A 46 -31.71 25.06 -13.78
C GLY A 46 -30.20 24.85 -13.95
N ARG A 47 -29.70 25.17 -15.15
CA ARG A 47 -28.27 25.28 -15.42
C ARG A 47 -27.63 26.19 -14.37
N PRO A 48 -26.46 25.84 -13.81
CA PRO A 48 -25.77 26.74 -12.91
C PRO A 48 -25.37 28.02 -13.67
N PRO A 49 -25.43 29.19 -13.04
CA PRO A 49 -25.06 30.44 -13.68
C PRO A 49 -23.56 30.42 -14.00
N HIS A 50 -23.23 30.74 -15.25
CA HIS A 50 -21.89 31.16 -15.64
C HIS A 50 -21.58 32.48 -14.91
N SER A 51 -20.96 32.38 -13.74
CA SER A 51 -20.35 33.51 -13.04
C SER A 51 -18.83 33.36 -13.12
N SER A 52 -18.25 34.14 -14.02
CA SER A 52 -16.82 34.38 -14.16
C SER A 52 -16.32 35.21 -12.97
N THR A 53 -15.93 34.54 -11.90
CA THR A 53 -15.03 35.07 -10.86
C THR A 53 -14.27 33.90 -10.26
N VAL A 54 -13.09 33.63 -10.80
CA VAL A 54 -12.14 32.62 -10.32
C VAL A 54 -11.36 33.24 -9.17
N GLU A 55 -11.97 33.37 -8.00
CA GLU A 55 -11.28 33.68 -6.75
C GLU A 55 -11.78 32.71 -5.68
N GLY A 56 -10.87 31.86 -5.19
CA GLY A 56 -11.15 30.99 -4.04
C GLY A 56 -11.06 29.48 -4.27
N ARG A 57 -10.34 28.98 -5.29
CA ARG A 57 -9.93 27.56 -5.26
C ARG A 57 -8.82 27.40 -4.23
N ARG A 58 -9.08 26.66 -3.15
CA ARG A 58 -8.01 26.18 -2.26
C ARG A 58 -7.18 25.18 -3.05
N ASN A 59 -6.09 25.65 -3.64
CA ASN A 59 -5.03 24.81 -4.17
C ASN A 59 -4.05 24.55 -3.00
N GLY A 60 -3.80 23.30 -2.66
CA GLY A 60 -2.85 22.97 -1.59
C GLY A 60 -3.08 21.56 -1.04
N PRO A 61 -2.26 21.10 -0.10
CA PRO A 61 -2.46 19.83 0.58
C PRO A 61 -3.66 19.84 1.54
N VAL A 62 -4.33 18.70 1.70
CA VAL A 62 -5.30 18.43 2.78
C VAL A 62 -4.61 17.66 3.89
N ALA A 63 -4.78 18.13 5.12
CA ALA A 63 -4.54 17.33 6.32
C ALA A 63 -5.88 16.91 6.96
N THR A 64 -6.06 15.63 7.30
CA THR A 64 -7.20 15.17 8.14
C THR A 64 -6.70 14.32 9.29
N SER A 65 -7.22 14.55 10.50
CA SER A 65 -6.91 13.75 11.68
C SER A 65 -7.77 12.48 11.69
N THR A 66 -7.18 11.35 11.33
CA THR A 66 -7.75 10.02 11.62
C THR A 66 -6.64 9.16 12.15
N VAL A 67 -6.60 8.95 13.47
CA VAL A 67 -5.56 8.16 14.12
C VAL A 67 -5.86 6.68 13.88
N LYS A 68 -4.99 6.01 13.14
CA LYS A 68 -5.04 4.57 12.83
C LYS A 68 -3.66 3.93 13.01
N LEU A 69 -2.93 4.31 14.06
CA LEU A 69 -1.51 3.95 14.23
C LEU A 69 -1.25 2.43 14.11
N MET A 70 -1.99 1.58 14.84
CA MET A 70 -1.71 0.14 14.83
C MET A 70 -2.15 -0.60 13.56
N SER A 71 -3.09 -0.07 12.77
CA SER A 71 -3.55 -0.77 11.56
C SER A 71 -2.53 -0.71 10.42
N PHE A 72 -1.55 0.19 10.50
CA PHE A 72 -0.49 0.30 9.51
C PHE A 72 0.56 -0.80 9.62
N ILE A 73 0.79 -1.40 10.80
CA ILE A 73 1.89 -2.36 10.99
C ILE A 73 1.42 -3.82 11.11
N ILE A 74 0.11 -4.07 10.93
CA ILE A 74 -0.49 -5.41 11.03
C ILE A 74 -1.00 -5.84 9.67
N VAL A 75 -0.52 -6.97 9.15
CA VAL A 75 -0.90 -7.51 7.82
C VAL A 75 -2.41 -7.53 7.64
N LYS A 76 -3.17 -8.14 8.55
CA LYS A 76 -4.65 -8.24 8.44
C LYS A 76 -5.35 -6.89 8.41
N ALA A 77 -4.80 -5.89 9.11
CA ALA A 77 -5.38 -4.56 9.13
C ALA A 77 -5.09 -3.81 7.82
N ILE A 78 -3.88 -3.96 7.27
CA ILE A 78 -3.52 -3.44 5.93
C ILE A 78 -4.37 -4.12 4.85
N GLU A 79 -4.53 -5.45 4.90
CA GLU A 79 -5.39 -6.19 3.97
C GLU A 79 -6.83 -5.67 4.01
N SER A 80 -7.36 -5.41 5.21
CA SER A 80 -8.69 -4.83 5.38
C SER A 80 -8.79 -3.40 4.81
N ASP A 81 -7.79 -2.55 5.03
CA ASP A 81 -7.80 -1.14 4.61
C ASP A 81 -7.46 -0.95 3.12
N THR A 82 -6.78 -1.91 2.50
CA THR A 82 -6.40 -1.88 1.08
C THR A 82 -7.28 -2.75 0.20
N SER A 83 -7.93 -3.78 0.77
CA SER A 83 -8.57 -4.88 0.03
C SER A 83 -7.60 -5.71 -0.84
N TYR A 84 -6.29 -5.60 -0.60
CA TYR A 84 -5.26 -6.41 -1.25
C TYR A 84 -4.66 -7.37 -0.24
N LEU A 85 -4.65 -8.66 -0.58
CA LEU A 85 -3.94 -9.66 0.20
C LEU A 85 -2.42 -9.39 0.15
N GLN A 86 -1.70 -9.82 1.18
CA GLN A 86 -0.24 -9.65 1.24
C GLN A 86 0.49 -10.15 -0.02
N SER A 87 0.07 -11.28 -0.58
CA SER A 87 0.63 -11.82 -1.83
C SER A 87 0.43 -10.92 -3.06
N GLN A 88 -0.50 -9.96 -2.99
CA GLN A 88 -0.82 -9.01 -4.06
C GLN A 88 -0.14 -7.65 -3.85
N TRP A 89 0.53 -7.44 -2.71
CA TRP A 89 1.20 -6.20 -2.36
C TRP A 89 2.24 -5.73 -3.39
N PRO A 90 3.06 -6.59 -4.01
CA PRO A 90 3.93 -6.18 -5.11
C PRO A 90 3.18 -5.52 -6.28
N LEU A 91 2.06 -6.11 -6.69
CA LEU A 91 1.24 -5.61 -7.78
C LEU A 91 0.55 -4.29 -7.40
N PHE A 92 0.04 -4.22 -6.17
CA PHE A 92 -0.55 -3.01 -5.63
C PHE A 92 0.47 -1.87 -5.59
N ALA A 93 1.69 -2.14 -5.11
CA ALA A 93 2.75 -1.14 -5.06
C ALA A 93 3.13 -0.63 -6.45
N LEU A 94 3.33 -1.52 -7.42
CA LEU A 94 3.61 -1.14 -8.80
C LEU A 94 2.50 -0.27 -9.38
N LYS A 95 1.23 -0.67 -9.19
CA LYS A 95 0.06 0.11 -9.64
C LYS A 95 0.08 1.52 -9.07
N GLU A 96 0.21 1.65 -7.76
CA GLU A 96 0.08 2.94 -7.07
C GLU A 96 1.21 3.90 -7.45
N LEU A 97 2.43 3.40 -7.60
CA LEU A 97 3.56 4.17 -8.09
C LEU A 97 3.38 4.62 -9.55
N LEU A 98 2.90 3.72 -10.42
CA LEU A 98 2.59 4.04 -11.83
C LEU A 98 1.45 5.07 -11.97
N ASP A 99 0.43 4.97 -11.12
CA ASP A 99 -0.69 5.91 -11.07
C ASP A 99 -0.20 7.30 -10.66
N ASN A 100 0.65 7.39 -9.61
CA ASN A 100 1.26 8.64 -9.17
C ASN A 100 2.13 9.29 -10.25
N ALA A 101 2.98 8.52 -10.91
CA ALA A 101 3.81 8.98 -12.01
C ALA A 101 2.98 9.53 -13.18
N TRP A 102 1.90 8.84 -13.54
CA TRP A 102 1.01 9.24 -14.62
C TRP A 102 0.21 10.50 -14.31
N ASP A 103 -0.34 10.60 -13.10
CA ASP A 103 -1.06 11.78 -12.64
C ASP A 103 -0.18 13.02 -12.70
N PHE A 104 1.06 12.93 -12.19
CA PHE A 104 2.01 14.03 -12.27
C PHE A 104 2.24 14.50 -13.71
N LEU A 105 2.50 13.58 -14.64
CA LEU A 105 2.71 13.93 -16.05
C LEU A 105 1.45 14.49 -16.72
N ASN A 106 0.26 14.15 -16.26
CA ASN A 106 -0.97 14.74 -16.77
C ASN A 106 -1.24 16.13 -16.21
N ASP A 107 -0.95 16.35 -14.94
CA ASP A 107 -1.18 17.64 -14.30
C ASP A 107 -0.23 18.70 -14.85
N TYR A 108 1.04 18.35 -15.02
CA TYR A 108 2.09 19.31 -15.36
C TYR A 108 2.54 19.26 -16.83
N TYR A 109 2.45 18.10 -17.49
CA TYR A 109 3.03 17.88 -18.82
C TYR A 109 2.00 17.40 -19.87
N SER A 110 0.69 17.64 -19.66
CA SER A 110 -0.36 17.10 -20.56
C SER A 110 -0.23 17.53 -22.01
N GLN A 111 0.29 18.74 -22.26
CA GLN A 111 0.49 19.35 -23.58
C GLN A 111 1.92 19.21 -24.10
N CYS A 112 2.84 18.67 -23.29
CA CYS A 112 4.23 18.48 -23.67
C CYS A 112 4.37 17.29 -24.64
N PRO A 113 5.42 17.28 -25.46
CA PRO A 113 5.66 16.19 -26.39
C PRO A 113 6.06 14.89 -25.65
N LYS A 114 6.10 13.78 -26.38
CA LYS A 114 6.22 12.43 -25.78
C LYS A 114 7.55 12.24 -25.05
N GLU A 115 8.60 12.84 -25.57
CA GLU A 115 9.97 12.83 -25.06
C GLU A 115 10.12 13.46 -23.67
N ASP A 116 9.21 14.36 -23.28
CA ASP A 116 9.17 14.99 -21.95
C ASP A 116 8.24 14.24 -20.99
N ARG A 117 7.60 13.17 -21.46
CA ARG A 117 6.58 12.40 -20.74
C ARG A 117 6.99 10.93 -20.66
N LYS A 118 7.97 10.65 -19.81
CA LYS A 118 8.59 9.34 -19.66
C LYS A 118 8.20 8.73 -18.32
N ILE A 119 7.86 7.44 -18.31
CA ILE A 119 7.70 6.63 -17.11
C ILE A 119 8.61 5.40 -17.23
N GLY A 120 9.53 5.23 -16.29
CA GLY A 120 10.39 4.05 -16.19
C GLY A 120 10.00 3.19 -14.99
N VAL A 121 9.99 1.88 -15.17
CA VAL A 121 9.85 0.90 -14.09
C VAL A 121 11.13 0.08 -14.02
N SER A 122 11.66 -0.10 -12.82
CA SER A 122 12.77 -1.02 -12.56
C SER A 122 12.38 -1.93 -11.39
N ILE A 123 12.54 -3.22 -11.60
CA ILE A 123 12.31 -4.26 -10.59
C ILE A 123 13.65 -4.90 -10.25
N LYS A 124 13.96 -5.02 -8.97
CA LYS A 124 15.17 -5.70 -8.50
C LYS A 124 14.82 -6.67 -7.38
N ILE A 125 15.45 -7.84 -7.38
CA ILE A 125 15.34 -8.80 -6.29
C ILE A 125 16.70 -8.95 -5.62
N ASP A 126 16.77 -8.50 -4.38
CA ASP A 126 17.96 -8.60 -3.54
C ASP A 126 17.88 -9.86 -2.68
N ARG A 127 18.78 -10.82 -2.95
CA ARG A 127 18.86 -12.05 -2.17
C ARG A 127 19.44 -11.78 -0.80
N LYS A 128 18.75 -12.26 0.23
CA LYS A 128 19.25 -12.23 1.59
C LYS A 128 19.88 -13.58 1.95
N PRO A 129 20.79 -13.63 2.93
CA PRO A 129 21.35 -14.88 3.44
C PRO A 129 20.25 -15.84 3.91
N GLN A 130 20.55 -17.15 3.91
CA GLN A 130 19.63 -18.21 4.32
C GLN A 130 18.98 -17.89 5.69
N ALA A 131 17.65 -18.04 5.76
CA ALA A 131 16.72 -17.67 6.86
C ALA A 131 16.12 -16.25 6.84
N GLN A 132 16.57 -15.35 5.95
CA GLN A 132 15.90 -14.06 5.72
C GLN A 132 15.05 -14.08 4.44
N LYS A 133 13.98 -13.28 4.42
CA LYS A 133 13.12 -13.09 3.24
C LYS A 133 13.91 -12.33 2.17
N ASP A 134 13.85 -12.76 0.91
CA ASP A 134 14.38 -12.00 -0.23
C ASP A 134 13.63 -10.66 -0.33
N ILE A 135 14.28 -9.62 -0.85
CA ILE A 135 13.69 -8.28 -0.95
C ILE A 135 13.37 -7.93 -2.39
N LEU A 136 12.11 -7.59 -2.67
CA LEU A 136 11.67 -7.01 -3.91
C LEU A 136 11.72 -5.48 -3.82
N CYS A 137 12.54 -4.87 -4.67
CA CYS A 137 12.59 -3.42 -4.83
C CYS A 137 11.82 -3.05 -6.10
N ILE A 138 10.77 -2.24 -5.94
CA ILE A 138 9.95 -1.70 -7.04
C ILE A 138 10.23 -0.21 -7.13
N ARG A 139 10.87 0.20 -8.23
CA ARG A 139 11.22 1.57 -8.51
C ARG A 139 10.43 2.09 -9.70
N VAL A 140 9.75 3.23 -9.52
CA VAL A 140 9.06 3.93 -10.62
C VAL A 140 9.59 5.34 -10.71
N ARG A 141 10.00 5.71 -11.93
CA ARG A 141 10.52 7.01 -12.30
C ARG A 141 9.56 7.69 -13.27
N ASN A 142 9.37 9.00 -13.13
CA ASN A 142 8.78 9.84 -14.16
C ASN A 142 9.70 11.00 -14.52
N SER A 143 9.60 11.51 -15.75
CA SER A 143 10.27 12.75 -16.16
C SER A 143 9.75 13.95 -15.37
N ASN A 144 10.65 14.88 -15.09
CA ASN A 144 10.41 16.17 -14.47
C ASN A 144 11.39 17.20 -15.07
N VAL A 145 11.32 17.40 -16.39
CA VAL A 145 12.31 18.17 -17.17
C VAL A 145 12.40 19.64 -16.72
N ASP A 146 11.30 20.21 -16.22
CA ASP A 146 11.25 21.59 -15.72
C ASP A 146 11.61 21.69 -14.23
N ASN A 147 12.06 20.60 -13.61
CA ASN A 147 12.42 20.53 -12.19
C ASN A 147 11.32 21.07 -11.26
N ILE A 148 10.07 20.72 -11.54
CA ILE A 148 8.90 21.11 -10.73
C ILE A 148 9.10 20.59 -9.32
N LEU A 149 8.92 21.46 -8.32
CA LEU A 149 9.04 21.08 -6.91
C LEU A 149 7.95 20.06 -6.57
N VAL A 150 8.39 18.91 -6.04
CA VAL A 150 7.51 17.83 -5.59
C VAL A 150 7.88 17.39 -4.18
N PHE A 151 6.91 16.84 -3.46
CA PHE A 151 7.06 16.43 -2.05
C PHE A 151 7.71 17.53 -1.17
N GLU A 152 7.21 18.76 -1.29
CA GLU A 152 7.71 19.93 -0.53
C GLU A 152 7.62 19.71 0.98
N ASN A 153 6.62 18.94 1.43
CA ASN A 153 6.48 18.53 2.84
C ASN A 153 6.41 17.00 2.95
N LEU A 154 7.56 16.35 2.72
CA LEU A 154 7.67 14.90 2.86
C LEU A 154 7.38 14.43 4.28
N TYR A 155 7.77 15.21 5.30
CA TYR A 155 7.47 14.90 6.71
C TYR A 155 5.96 14.77 6.98
N ALA A 156 5.14 15.66 6.42
CA ALA A 156 3.69 15.55 6.56
C ALA A 156 3.13 14.31 5.84
N THR A 157 3.71 13.93 4.69
CA THR A 157 3.34 12.68 4.00
C THR A 157 3.50 11.47 4.90
N PHE A 158 4.50 11.44 5.79
CA PHE A 158 4.79 10.34 6.72
C PHE A 158 4.35 10.59 8.17
N ASN A 159 3.46 11.56 8.41
CA ASN A 159 2.87 11.78 9.73
C ASN A 159 1.75 10.75 9.99
N TYR A 160 1.89 9.83 10.94
CA TYR A 160 0.88 8.80 11.20
C TYR A 160 -0.33 9.26 12.03
N ASP A 161 -0.27 10.45 12.63
CA ASP A 161 -1.42 11.06 13.32
C ASP A 161 -2.36 11.77 12.36
N GLN A 162 -1.88 12.06 11.14
CA GLN A 162 -2.58 12.87 10.16
C GLN A 162 -2.48 12.26 8.77
N TRP A 163 -3.62 12.12 8.10
CA TRP A 163 -3.61 11.95 6.66
C TRP A 163 -3.10 13.23 6.02
N TYR A 164 -2.15 13.13 5.09
CA TYR A 164 -1.69 14.26 4.29
C TYR A 164 -1.79 13.89 2.81
N SER A 165 -2.43 14.74 2.01
CA SER A 165 -2.62 14.49 0.58
C SER A 165 -2.59 15.76 -0.23
N THR A 166 -1.74 15.80 -1.24
CA THR A 166 -1.76 16.84 -2.27
C THR A 166 -2.83 16.61 -3.34
N LYS A 167 -3.42 15.39 -3.39
CA LYS A 167 -4.40 14.98 -4.42
C LYS A 167 -5.86 15.28 -4.05
N ARG A 168 -6.22 15.37 -2.76
CA ARG A 168 -7.64 15.48 -2.32
C ARG A 168 -8.42 16.73 -2.77
N TYR A 169 -7.74 17.82 -3.17
CA TYR A 169 -8.40 19.03 -3.72
C TYR A 169 -8.59 18.98 -5.24
N GLN A 170 -7.99 18.01 -5.92
CA GLN A 170 -8.26 17.79 -7.33
C GLN A 170 -9.65 17.14 -7.39
N HIS A 171 -10.58 17.78 -8.10
CA HIS A 171 -11.96 17.34 -8.42
C HIS A 171 -11.98 16.08 -9.33
N ARG A 172 -10.95 15.26 -9.18
CA ARG A 172 -10.48 14.19 -10.02
C ARG A 172 -9.81 13.19 -9.07
N GLU A 173 -10.59 12.24 -8.58
CA GLU A 173 -10.03 10.95 -8.18
C GLU A 173 -9.56 10.27 -9.48
N THR A 174 -8.41 10.69 -10.02
CA THR A 174 -7.94 10.20 -11.33
C THR A 174 -7.42 8.78 -11.20
N CYS A 175 -6.33 8.59 -10.46
CA CYS A 175 -5.64 7.31 -10.30
C CYS A 175 -4.94 7.23 -8.92
N GLY A 176 -4.76 6.01 -8.42
CA GLY A 176 -4.08 5.73 -7.14
C GLY A 176 -4.80 6.18 -5.88
N SER A 177 -4.28 5.76 -4.74
CA SER A 177 -4.68 6.18 -3.41
C SER A 177 -4.26 7.63 -3.16
N LEU A 178 -5.10 8.34 -2.39
CA LEU A 178 -5.04 9.79 -2.21
C LEU A 178 -3.87 10.23 -1.30
N GLY A 179 -2.62 9.98 -1.71
CA GLY A 179 -1.41 10.50 -1.06
C GLY A 179 -0.86 9.66 0.10
N ASP A 180 -1.48 8.53 0.43
CA ASP A 180 -1.11 7.68 1.57
C ASP A 180 -0.38 6.40 1.16
N PHE A 181 -0.32 6.09 -0.14
CA PHE A 181 0.43 4.94 -0.61
C PHE A 181 1.88 4.93 -0.09
N LEU A 182 2.55 6.08 0.02
CA LEU A 182 3.95 6.09 0.44
C LEU A 182 4.13 5.59 1.88
N LYS A 183 3.28 6.02 2.81
CA LYS A 183 3.23 5.44 4.16
C LYS A 183 2.99 3.94 4.06
N ARG A 184 1.93 3.55 3.34
CA ARG A 184 1.54 2.14 3.18
C ARG A 184 2.64 1.28 2.58
N GLY A 185 3.41 1.77 1.61
CA GLY A 185 4.49 1.03 0.99
C GLY A 185 5.59 0.69 2.01
N LEU A 186 5.92 1.64 2.88
CA LEU A 186 6.87 1.44 3.98
C LEU A 186 6.30 0.48 5.05
N ASP A 187 5.04 0.70 5.41
CA ASP A 187 4.27 -0.11 6.36
C ASP A 187 4.12 -1.58 5.95
N MET A 188 3.82 -1.80 4.66
CA MET A 188 3.72 -3.13 4.04
C MET A 188 5.05 -3.88 4.13
N GLY A 189 6.19 -3.18 3.97
CA GLY A 189 7.52 -3.75 4.19
C GLY A 189 7.68 -4.30 5.61
N TYR A 190 7.47 -3.45 6.61
CA TYR A 190 7.55 -3.82 8.02
C TYR A 190 6.58 -4.95 8.41
N ALA A 191 5.29 -4.79 8.06
CA ALA A 191 4.24 -5.73 8.42
C ALA A 191 4.47 -7.11 7.80
N ALA A 192 4.85 -7.18 6.51
CA ALA A 192 5.14 -8.45 5.87
C ALA A 192 6.41 -9.10 6.42
N TRP A 193 7.40 -8.31 6.84
CA TRP A 193 8.64 -8.84 7.38
C TRP A 193 8.43 -9.50 8.74
N THR A 194 7.76 -8.79 9.65
CA THR A 194 7.45 -9.23 11.02
C THR A 194 6.33 -10.27 11.12
N GLU A 195 5.62 -10.58 10.03
CA GLU A 195 4.56 -11.58 10.05
C GLU A 195 5.09 -12.96 10.45
N GLY A 196 4.47 -13.54 11.48
CA GLY A 196 4.81 -14.87 12.01
C GLY A 196 5.95 -14.87 13.02
N ILE A 197 6.51 -13.72 13.38
CA ILE A 197 7.45 -13.58 14.49
C ILE A 197 6.62 -13.54 15.79
N ASP A 198 6.75 -14.58 16.62
CA ASP A 198 6.14 -14.64 17.95
C ASP A 198 6.87 -13.67 18.89
N ASP A 199 6.35 -12.45 18.98
CA ASP A 199 6.93 -11.35 19.74
C ASP A 199 6.66 -11.44 21.26
N ASP A 200 5.88 -12.43 21.70
CA ASP A 200 5.44 -12.58 23.10
C ASP A 200 6.60 -12.85 24.08
N ASN A 201 7.82 -13.17 23.61
CA ASN A 201 8.99 -13.47 24.43
C ASN A 201 10.27 -12.67 24.10
N SER A 202 10.20 -11.72 23.18
CA SER A 202 11.35 -10.95 22.69
C SER A 202 11.28 -9.50 23.19
N PHE A 203 12.26 -9.07 23.99
CA PHE A 203 12.39 -7.66 24.42
C PHE A 203 12.98 -6.75 23.33
N THR A 204 13.14 -7.26 22.11
CA THR A 204 13.77 -6.55 20.99
C THR A 204 12.73 -6.29 19.92
N ASP A 205 12.32 -5.03 19.78
CA ASP A 205 11.52 -4.60 18.63
C ASP A 205 12.40 -4.75 17.37
N GLU A 206 12.24 -5.85 16.66
CA GLU A 206 12.86 -6.07 15.36
C GLU A 206 12.45 -4.93 14.39
N GLN A 207 13.44 -4.30 13.73
CA GLN A 207 13.24 -3.14 12.85
C GLN A 207 13.44 -3.48 11.38
N TRP A 208 12.60 -2.89 10.53
CA TRP A 208 12.69 -3.02 9.09
C TRP A 208 13.81 -2.13 8.53
N GLU A 209 14.87 -2.74 8.01
CA GLU A 209 16.08 -2.03 7.58
C GLU A 209 15.98 -1.40 6.18
N GLU A 210 14.98 -1.77 5.38
CA GLU A 210 14.89 -1.28 3.99
C GLU A 210 14.06 0.01 3.91
N PRO A 211 14.64 1.13 3.43
CA PRO A 211 13.92 2.39 3.37
C PRO A 211 12.96 2.45 2.18
N LEU A 212 11.95 3.31 2.30
CA LEU A 212 11.32 3.90 1.13
C LEU A 212 12.22 5.03 0.63
N ILE A 213 12.59 5.00 -0.65
CA ILE A 213 13.50 5.99 -1.23
C ILE A 213 12.72 6.93 -2.14
N VAL A 214 12.87 8.24 -1.92
CA VAL A 214 12.32 9.30 -2.78
C VAL A 214 13.46 10.10 -3.37
N ARG A 215 13.60 10.08 -4.70
CA ARG A 215 14.56 10.89 -5.44
C ARG A 215 13.83 11.97 -6.21
N ARG A 216 14.15 13.22 -5.96
CA ARG A 216 13.46 14.38 -6.55
C ARG A 216 14.31 15.63 -6.50
N ASN A 217 14.15 16.51 -7.48
CA ASN A 217 14.76 17.84 -7.47
C ASN A 217 16.27 17.83 -7.11
N GLY A 218 17.00 16.82 -7.59
CA GLY A 218 18.43 16.63 -7.36
C GLY A 218 18.83 15.97 -6.03
N LYS A 219 17.87 15.56 -5.19
CA LYS A 219 18.11 14.98 -3.87
C LYS A 219 17.51 13.59 -3.74
N GLU A 220 18.21 12.70 -3.04
CA GLU A 220 17.67 11.45 -2.52
C GLU A 220 17.32 11.63 -1.03
N THR A 221 16.13 11.15 -0.62
CA THR A 221 15.76 11.02 0.78
C THR A 221 15.34 9.57 1.02
N ARG A 222 15.88 8.95 2.07
CA ARG A 222 15.52 7.63 2.54
C ARG A 222 14.65 7.75 3.77
N VAL A 223 13.56 7.01 3.80
CA VAL A 223 12.53 7.08 4.84
C VAL A 223 12.43 5.71 5.49
N PHE A 224 12.73 5.66 6.79
CA PHE A 224 12.70 4.44 7.59
C PHE A 224 11.53 4.47 8.55
N ILE A 225 10.89 3.33 8.76
CA ILE A 225 9.89 3.15 9.81
C ILE A 225 10.56 2.56 11.04
N VAL A 226 10.33 3.20 12.19
CA VAL A 226 10.78 2.72 13.48
C VAL A 226 9.55 2.40 14.32
N VAL A 227 9.41 1.13 14.70
CA VAL A 227 8.25 0.65 15.46
C VAL A 227 8.67 0.31 16.88
N ASN A 228 7.98 0.90 17.86
CA ASN A 228 8.20 0.64 19.28
C ASN A 228 6.85 0.30 19.93
N LYS A 229 6.53 -0.99 20.05
CA LYS A 229 5.19 -1.42 20.45
C LYS A 229 4.83 -1.04 21.89
N GLY A 230 5.84 -0.78 22.74
CA GLY A 230 5.68 -0.36 24.14
C GLY A 230 5.59 1.16 24.37
N SER A 231 5.74 1.96 23.32
CA SER A 231 5.75 3.43 23.39
C SER A 231 4.36 4.04 23.24
N SER A 232 4.16 5.24 23.80
CA SER A 232 2.97 6.07 23.53
C SER A 232 2.90 6.55 22.07
N GLU A 233 4.03 6.54 21.39
CA GLU A 233 4.18 6.81 19.96
C GLU A 233 4.75 5.53 19.31
N PRO A 234 3.89 4.59 18.89
CA PRO A 234 4.31 3.26 18.50
C PRO A 234 4.98 3.21 17.13
N ILE A 235 4.78 4.24 16.31
CA ILE A 235 5.39 4.37 14.98
C ILE A 235 6.07 5.72 14.90
N LYS A 236 7.33 5.71 14.50
CA LYS A 236 8.14 6.88 14.17
C LYS A 236 8.72 6.71 12.78
N VAL A 237 9.09 7.84 12.18
CA VAL A 237 9.72 7.86 10.88
C VAL A 237 11.02 8.63 10.97
N GLU A 238 12.09 8.00 10.49
CA GLU A 238 13.41 8.60 10.41
C GLU A 238 13.75 8.91 8.94
N PHE A 239 14.43 10.03 8.74
CA PHE A 239 14.81 10.52 7.42
C PHE A 239 16.31 10.59 7.33
N GLU A 240 16.88 9.98 6.30
CA GLU A 240 18.29 10.10 5.97
C GLU A 240 18.44 10.72 4.58
N ASP A 241 19.39 11.66 4.45
CA ASP A 241 19.76 12.21 3.16
C ASP A 241 20.65 11.22 2.40
N GLY A 242 20.30 10.98 1.14
CA GLY A 242 21.08 10.15 0.22
C GLY A 242 22.03 10.97 -0.67
N PRO A 243 22.66 10.33 -1.66
CA PRO A 243 23.49 11.02 -2.64
C PRO A 243 22.71 12.02 -3.51
N SER A 244 23.45 12.93 -4.14
CA SER A 244 22.89 13.80 -5.20
C SER A 244 22.38 12.96 -6.36
N TYR A 245 21.29 13.40 -6.98
CA TYR A 245 20.65 12.69 -8.09
C TYR A 245 20.38 13.61 -9.28
N ASP A 246 19.96 13.02 -10.40
CA ASP A 246 19.47 13.79 -11.55
C ASP A 246 18.19 14.55 -11.18
N TYR A 247 18.16 15.86 -11.46
CA TYR A 247 16.99 16.71 -11.17
C TYR A 247 15.91 16.62 -12.24
N THR A 248 16.20 16.02 -13.40
CA THR A 248 15.26 15.93 -14.53
C THR A 248 14.24 14.81 -14.38
N TYR A 249 14.27 14.08 -13.27
CA TYR A 249 13.33 13.01 -12.95
C TYR A 249 12.87 13.08 -11.50
N THR A 250 11.72 12.44 -11.25
CA THR A 250 11.27 12.06 -9.91
C THR A 250 11.16 10.56 -9.88
N GLU A 251 11.60 9.94 -8.79
CA GLU A 251 11.62 8.50 -8.64
C GLU A 251 11.26 8.13 -7.20
N VAL A 252 10.45 7.08 -7.08
CA VAL A 252 10.09 6.49 -5.79
C VAL A 252 10.37 5.00 -5.86
N GLU A 253 10.94 4.48 -4.79
CA GLU A 253 11.29 3.07 -4.63
C GLU A 253 10.75 2.54 -3.32
N VAL A 254 10.09 1.39 -3.40
CA VAL A 254 9.52 0.66 -2.26
C VAL A 254 10.15 -0.73 -2.22
N ALA A 255 10.59 -1.14 -1.03
CA ALA A 255 11.10 -2.47 -0.76
C ALA A 255 10.02 -3.31 -0.04
N LEU A 256 9.81 -4.53 -0.51
CA LEU A 256 8.86 -5.49 0.07
C LEU A 256 9.55 -6.84 0.28
N PRO A 257 9.43 -7.46 1.47
CA PRO A 257 9.93 -8.79 1.69
C PRO A 257 9.08 -9.82 0.93
N LEU A 258 9.73 -10.81 0.33
CA LEU A 258 9.11 -11.92 -0.36
C LEU A 258 9.14 -13.15 0.53
N SER A 259 7.96 -13.67 0.89
CA SER A 259 7.85 -14.97 1.58
C SER A 259 8.36 -16.11 0.68
N TYR A 260 8.18 -15.98 -0.63
CA TYR A 260 8.74 -16.84 -1.66
C TYR A 260 8.80 -16.06 -2.97
N TRP A 261 9.94 -16.11 -3.65
CA TRP A 261 10.09 -15.58 -5.01
C TRP A 261 9.97 -16.72 -6.03
N ASN A 262 9.24 -16.46 -7.11
CA ASN A 262 9.29 -17.27 -8.32
C ASN A 262 9.25 -16.37 -9.56
N GLU A 263 9.61 -16.94 -10.71
CA GLU A 263 9.55 -16.26 -12.01
C GLU A 263 8.13 -15.77 -12.35
N SER A 264 7.10 -16.42 -11.81
CA SER A 264 5.70 -16.02 -12.00
C SER A 264 5.40 -14.63 -11.42
N LEU A 265 5.99 -14.25 -10.29
CA LEU A 265 5.80 -12.91 -9.73
C LEU A 265 6.33 -11.83 -10.69
N THR A 266 7.56 -11.98 -11.17
CA THR A 266 8.13 -10.99 -12.09
C THR A 266 7.35 -10.92 -13.40
N HIS A 267 6.93 -12.07 -13.94
CA HIS A 267 6.07 -12.11 -15.12
C HIS A 267 4.72 -11.40 -14.88
N GLN A 268 4.11 -11.55 -13.70
CA GLN A 268 2.88 -10.84 -13.35
C GLN A 268 3.07 -9.32 -13.30
N LEU A 269 4.18 -8.84 -12.73
CA LEU A 269 4.52 -7.41 -12.69
C LEU A 269 4.77 -6.85 -14.09
N GLU A 270 5.51 -7.58 -14.93
CA GLU A 270 5.77 -7.19 -16.32
C GLU A 270 4.48 -7.16 -17.15
N GLU A 271 3.60 -8.16 -17.01
CA GLU A 271 2.30 -8.21 -17.67
C GLU A 271 1.40 -7.06 -17.25
N TYR A 272 1.39 -6.72 -15.96
CA TYR A 272 0.66 -5.55 -15.48
C TYR A 272 1.18 -4.27 -16.13
N TYR A 273 2.50 -4.06 -16.13
CA TYR A 273 3.14 -2.92 -16.80
C TYR A 273 2.77 -2.86 -18.29
N LYS A 274 2.85 -3.98 -19.01
CA LYS A 274 2.48 -4.08 -20.44
C LYS A 274 1.04 -3.64 -20.68
N ARG A 275 0.11 -4.06 -19.82
CA ARG A 275 -1.32 -3.66 -19.91
C ARG A 275 -1.50 -2.19 -19.56
N TYR A 276 -0.82 -1.71 -18.52
CA TYR A 276 -0.95 -0.34 -18.02
C TYR A 276 -0.61 0.70 -19.10
N LYS A 277 0.40 0.44 -19.94
CA LYS A 277 0.85 1.36 -20.98
C LYS A 277 -0.04 1.42 -22.24
N ILE A 278 -0.88 0.41 -22.52
CA ILE A 278 -1.67 0.32 -23.77
C ILE A 278 -2.52 1.58 -24.00
N GLY A 279 -3.17 2.09 -22.95
CA GLY A 279 -4.02 3.29 -23.03
C GLY A 279 -3.27 4.62 -23.01
N LYS A 280 -1.93 4.62 -22.90
CA LYS A 280 -1.12 5.79 -22.56
C LYS A 280 -0.12 6.15 -23.68
N SER A 281 -0.59 6.11 -24.93
CA SER A 281 0.24 6.24 -26.14
C SER A 281 1.04 7.55 -26.28
N LYS A 282 0.65 8.61 -25.57
CA LYS A 282 1.34 9.92 -25.52
C LYS A 282 2.54 9.95 -24.57
N MET A 283 2.91 8.82 -23.97
CA MET A 283 4.03 8.72 -23.03
C MET A 283 5.01 7.65 -23.50
N GLU A 284 6.27 7.84 -23.17
CA GLU A 284 7.31 6.82 -23.34
C GLU A 284 7.39 5.96 -22.07
N PHE A 285 7.51 4.65 -22.26
CA PHE A 285 7.61 3.70 -21.16
C PHE A 285 8.85 2.82 -21.31
N SER A 286 9.55 2.61 -20.20
CA SER A 286 10.64 1.63 -20.09
C SER A 286 10.39 0.70 -18.91
N PHE A 287 10.88 -0.54 -19.05
CA PHE A 287 10.84 -1.56 -18.01
C PHE A 287 12.17 -2.30 -18.00
N ASP A 288 12.72 -2.46 -16.80
CA ASP A 288 13.96 -3.16 -16.54
C ASP A 288 13.78 -4.10 -15.33
N ALA A 289 14.43 -5.25 -15.37
CA ALA A 289 14.35 -6.24 -14.29
C ALA A 289 15.72 -6.86 -14.00
N GLU A 290 16.22 -6.67 -12.79
CA GLU A 290 17.44 -7.27 -12.26
C GLU A 290 17.07 -8.44 -11.34
N ILE A 291 17.06 -9.66 -11.90
CA ILE A 291 16.60 -10.87 -11.20
C ILE A 291 17.79 -11.85 -11.06
N PRO A 292 18.09 -12.31 -9.83
CA PRO A 292 19.15 -13.28 -9.61
C PRO A 292 18.72 -14.69 -10.11
N PRO A 293 19.65 -15.54 -10.57
CA PRO A 293 19.34 -16.84 -11.17
C PRO A 293 18.73 -17.83 -10.18
N ASN A 294 17.59 -18.45 -10.50
CA ASN A 294 16.84 -19.33 -9.58
C ASN A 294 17.69 -20.52 -9.10
N PRO A 295 17.91 -20.69 -7.77
CA PRO A 295 18.72 -21.80 -7.26
C PRO A 295 18.11 -23.18 -7.55
N GLU A 296 16.79 -23.29 -7.71
CA GLU A 296 16.11 -24.56 -7.98
C GLU A 296 16.20 -24.99 -9.45
N ALA A 297 16.61 -24.11 -10.36
CA ALA A 297 16.76 -24.43 -11.78
C ALA A 297 18.05 -25.21 -12.11
N GLY A 298 18.97 -25.35 -11.15
CA GLY A 298 20.31 -25.93 -11.36
C GLY A 298 20.51 -27.39 -10.93
N THR A 299 19.59 -28.00 -10.18
CA THR A 299 19.81 -29.34 -9.60
C THR A 299 19.26 -30.50 -10.45
N GLY A 300 18.67 -30.22 -11.62
CA GLY A 300 17.95 -31.23 -12.43
C GLY A 300 18.71 -31.87 -13.59
N GLN A 301 19.95 -31.46 -13.92
CA GLN A 301 20.64 -31.97 -15.13
C GLN A 301 22.05 -32.55 -14.92
N GLU A 302 22.62 -32.51 -13.71
CA GLU A 302 23.96 -33.09 -13.47
C GLU A 302 23.96 -34.50 -12.85
N GLU A 303 22.83 -35.02 -12.34
CA GLU A 303 22.78 -36.38 -11.78
C GLU A 303 22.58 -37.49 -12.83
N GLU A 304 22.07 -37.18 -14.03
CA GLU A 304 21.83 -38.19 -15.07
C GLU A 304 23.10 -38.61 -15.83
N LEU A 305 24.21 -37.86 -15.71
CA LEU A 305 25.49 -38.21 -16.34
C LEU A 305 26.43 -39.04 -15.47
N ARG A 306 26.08 -39.31 -14.20
CA ARG A 306 26.91 -40.13 -13.29
C ARG A 306 26.50 -41.60 -13.15
N TYR A 307 25.30 -41.99 -13.62
CA TYR A 307 24.82 -43.38 -13.53
C TYR A 307 24.80 -44.16 -14.86
N GLY A 308 25.26 -43.56 -15.96
CA GLY A 308 25.30 -44.19 -17.29
C GLY A 308 26.58 -44.94 -17.66
N GLN A 309 27.44 -45.30 -16.69
CA GLN A 309 28.62 -46.14 -16.94
C GLN A 309 28.77 -47.20 -15.84
N ILE A 310 28.08 -48.33 -16.00
CA ILE A 310 28.48 -49.64 -15.49
C ILE A 310 28.28 -50.65 -16.63
#